data_AF-A0A9E5VDG5-F1
#
_entry.id   AF-A0A9E5VDG5-F1
#
_cell.length_a   1.000
_cell.length_b   1.000
_cell.length_c   1.000
_cell.angle_alpha   90.00
_cell.angle_beta   90.00
_cell.angle_gamma   90.00
#
_symmetry.space_group_name_H-M   'P 1'
#
loop_
_entity.id
_entity.type
_entity.pdbx_description
1 polymer ?
#
loop_
_entity_poly.entity_id
_entity_poly.type
_entity_poly.pdbx_seq_one_letter_code
_entity_poly.pdbx_strand_id
1 'polypeptide(L)'
;MPRFSDTSLQNSKPSLDRKSRIKDPKNIKRTIDPAALEMLDYTTENNIITAFDRWSAQQPQCAFGYQGICCRICFAGPCRIKGLEGPGSMGICGARDYTIVARNAIRMMAGGASAHSD
;
A
#
# COMPACT_ATOMS: atom_id res chain seq x y z
N MET A 1 -18.62 6.00 16.03
CA MET A 1 -18.24 6.71 14.79
C MET A 1 -19.06 7.99 14.69
N PRO A 2 -18.45 9.17 14.57
CA PRO A 2 -19.20 10.41 14.42
C PRO A 2 -20.11 10.32 13.18
N ARG A 3 -21.31 10.91 13.27
CA ARG A 3 -22.23 11.07 12.15
C ARG A 3 -22.13 12.52 11.69
N PHE A 4 -21.65 12.73 10.46
CA PHE A 4 -21.58 14.07 9.90
C PHE A 4 -22.97 14.58 9.51
N SER A 5 -23.14 15.91 9.52
CA SER A 5 -24.33 16.59 9.00
C SER A 5 -24.43 16.48 7.49
N ASP A 6 -23.28 16.48 6.81
CA ASP A 6 -23.19 16.22 5.37
C ASP A 6 -23.44 14.74 5.07
N THR A 7 -24.59 14.46 4.46
CA THR A 7 -25.01 13.10 4.09
C THR A 7 -24.29 12.55 2.86
N SER A 8 -23.55 13.38 2.12
CA SER A 8 -22.75 12.94 0.97
C SER A 8 -21.46 12.22 1.40
N LEU A 9 -21.00 12.48 2.62
CA LEU A 9 -19.82 11.85 3.18
C LEU A 9 -20.16 10.43 3.67
N GLN A 10 -19.60 9.44 3.00
CA GLN A 10 -19.61 8.08 3.53
C GLN A 10 -18.66 8.01 4.73
N ASN A 11 -19.23 8.01 5.93
CA ASN A 11 -18.48 7.80 7.17
C ASN A 11 -17.68 6.50 7.04
N SER A 12 -16.36 6.57 7.27
CA SER A 12 -15.40 5.45 7.31
C SER A 12 -14.79 4.98 5.99
N LYS A 13 -15.21 5.50 4.83
CA LYS A 13 -14.70 5.01 3.54
C LYS A 13 -14.07 6.14 2.72
N PRO A 14 -12.92 5.89 2.07
CA PRO A 14 -12.39 6.82 1.08
C PRO A 14 -13.34 7.00 -0.10
N SER A 15 -13.27 8.15 -0.77
CA SER A 15 -14.11 8.49 -1.93
C SER A 15 -13.87 7.63 -3.17
N LEU A 16 -12.66 7.05 -3.30
CA LEU A 16 -12.26 6.23 -4.44
C LEU A 16 -12.03 4.77 -4.03
N ASP A 17 -12.41 3.84 -4.93
CA ASP A 17 -12.09 2.43 -4.79
C ASP A 17 -10.57 2.19 -4.88
N ARG A 18 -10.11 1.07 -4.31
CA ARG A 18 -8.70 0.66 -4.35
C ARG A 18 -8.12 0.67 -5.77
N LYS A 19 -8.84 0.16 -6.77
CA LYS A 19 -8.30 0.04 -8.14
C LYS A 19 -8.03 1.41 -8.78
N SER A 20 -8.77 2.44 -8.37
CA SER A 20 -8.62 3.81 -8.90
C SER A 20 -7.75 4.72 -8.03
N ARG A 21 -7.11 4.20 -6.96
CA ARG A 21 -6.21 5.00 -6.11
C ARG A 21 -4.96 5.49 -6.83
N ILE A 22 -4.55 4.81 -7.90
CA ILE A 22 -3.35 5.12 -8.65
C ILE A 22 -3.77 5.76 -9.98
N LYS A 23 -3.51 7.07 -10.11
CA LYS A 23 -3.70 7.81 -11.36
C LYS A 23 -2.50 7.60 -12.29
N ASP A 24 -2.75 7.34 -13.58
CA ASP A 24 -1.75 7.25 -14.65
C ASP A 24 -0.50 6.39 -14.32
N PRO A 25 -0.64 5.09 -14.03
CA PRO A 25 0.43 4.26 -13.46
C PRO A 25 1.70 4.16 -14.32
N LYS A 26 1.61 4.41 -15.63
CA LYS A 26 2.76 4.37 -16.54
C LYS A 26 3.47 5.72 -16.71
N ASN A 27 2.87 6.81 -16.24
CA ASN A 27 3.49 8.14 -16.33
C ASN A 27 4.67 8.20 -15.36
N ILE A 28 5.86 8.53 -15.88
CA ILE A 28 7.10 8.70 -15.10
C ILE A 28 7.13 10.09 -14.45
N LYS A 29 6.64 11.13 -15.14
CA LYS A 29 6.56 12.52 -14.63
C LYS A 29 5.42 12.66 -13.61
N ARG A 30 5.58 12.05 -12.44
CA ARG A 30 4.58 12.01 -11.34
C ARG A 30 4.84 13.05 -10.27
N THR A 31 5.19 14.25 -10.70
CA THR A 31 5.43 15.38 -9.83
C THR A 31 4.79 16.61 -10.44
N ILE A 32 4.38 17.54 -9.58
CA ILE A 32 3.90 18.87 -9.98
C ILE A 32 4.98 19.94 -9.78
N ASP A 33 6.11 19.57 -9.19
CA ASP A 33 7.24 20.46 -8.98
C ASP A 33 7.96 20.70 -10.33
N PRO A 34 8.03 21.96 -10.82
CA PRO A 34 8.66 22.28 -12.09
C PRO A 34 10.15 21.92 -12.13
N ALA A 35 10.89 22.11 -11.03
CA ALA A 35 12.31 21.79 -10.99
C ALA A 35 12.54 20.27 -11.12
N ALA A 36 11.70 19.47 -10.45
CA ALA A 36 11.75 18.02 -10.58
C ALA A 36 11.37 17.55 -11.99
N LEU A 37 10.47 18.23 -12.69
CA LEU A 37 10.11 17.89 -14.08
C LEU A 37 11.29 18.10 -15.04
N GLU A 38 12.00 19.24 -14.91
CA GLU A 38 13.22 19.52 -15.69
C GLU A 38 14.31 18.47 -15.42
N MET A 39 14.52 18.13 -14.15
CA MET A 39 15.49 17.09 -13.79
C MET A 39 15.11 15.72 -14.31
N LEU A 40 13.81 15.39 -14.37
CA LEU A 40 13.37 14.10 -14.92
C LEU A 40 13.68 13.98 -16.42
N ASP A 41 13.58 15.06 -17.18
CA ASP A 41 13.99 15.08 -18.59
C ASP A 41 15.48 14.79 -18.71
N TYR A 42 16.31 15.49 -17.94
CA TYR A 42 17.74 15.23 -17.88
C TYR A 42 18.06 13.77 -17.50
N THR A 43 17.42 13.22 -16.47
CA THR A 43 17.66 11.82 -16.09
C THR A 43 17.25 10.83 -17.17
N THR A 44 16.20 11.14 -17.94
CA THR A 44 15.74 10.29 -19.05
C THR A 44 16.76 10.29 -20.18
N GLU A 45 17.24 11.47 -20.59
CA GLU A 45 18.26 11.63 -21.64
C GLU A 45 19.59 10.93 -21.29
N ASN A 46 19.94 10.92 -20.00
CA ASN A 46 21.18 10.33 -19.50
C ASN A 46 21.02 8.88 -19.03
N ASN A 47 19.87 8.25 -19.27
CA ASN A 47 19.58 6.86 -18.85
C ASN A 47 19.79 6.61 -17.34
N ILE A 48 19.49 7.60 -16.51
CA ILE A 48 19.60 7.51 -15.04
C ILE A 48 18.27 7.04 -14.46
N ILE A 49 18.27 5.88 -13.82
CA ILE A 49 17.06 5.31 -13.20
C ILE A 49 16.75 6.01 -11.88
N THR A 50 15.57 6.61 -11.78
CA THR A 50 15.10 7.34 -10.59
C THR A 50 14.04 6.56 -9.79
N ALA A 51 13.57 7.15 -8.70
CA ALA A 51 12.43 6.61 -7.95
C ALA A 51 11.14 6.60 -8.78
N PHE A 52 10.97 7.53 -9.72
CA PHE A 52 9.79 7.61 -10.59
C PHE A 52 9.70 6.41 -11.54
N ASP A 53 10.83 6.02 -12.14
CA ASP A 53 10.94 4.85 -13.00
C ASP A 53 10.65 3.56 -12.24
N ARG A 54 11.28 3.41 -11.06
CA ARG A 54 11.07 2.23 -10.20
C ARG A 54 9.61 2.11 -9.75
N TRP A 55 8.96 3.22 -9.44
CA TRP A 55 7.56 3.19 -9.05
C TRP A 55 6.65 2.74 -10.21
N SER A 56 6.90 3.23 -11.43
CA SER A 56 6.16 2.84 -12.64
C SER A 56 6.35 1.36 -12.96
N ALA A 57 7.59 0.87 -12.85
CA ALA A 57 7.93 -0.55 -13.06
C ALA A 57 7.27 -1.51 -12.06
N GLN A 58 6.88 -1.03 -10.88
CA GLN A 58 6.19 -1.84 -9.85
C GLN A 58 4.66 -1.91 -10.05
N GLN A 59 4.12 -1.30 -11.11
CA GLN A 59 2.68 -1.33 -11.38
C GLN A 59 2.24 -2.56 -12.18
N PRO A 60 1.12 -3.22 -11.82
CA PRO A 60 0.30 -2.97 -10.63
C PRO A 60 0.91 -3.60 -9.36
N GLN A 61 0.92 -2.85 -8.26
CA GLN A 61 1.38 -3.36 -6.97
C GLN A 61 0.45 -4.45 -6.40
N CYS A 62 1.01 -5.34 -5.56
CA CYS A 62 0.29 -6.47 -4.98
C CYS A 62 -0.90 -6.03 -4.10
N ALA A 63 -2.11 -6.43 -4.48
CA ALA A 63 -3.34 -6.09 -3.76
C ALA A 63 -3.41 -6.68 -2.33
N PHE A 64 -2.95 -7.92 -2.14
CA PHE A 64 -2.97 -8.57 -0.82
C PHE A 64 -2.07 -7.87 0.19
N GLY A 65 -0.90 -7.42 -0.26
CA GLY A 65 0.03 -6.64 0.55
C GLY A 65 -0.55 -5.27 0.90
N TYR A 66 -1.10 -4.57 -0.10
CA TYR A 66 -1.72 -3.26 0.08
C TYR A 66 -2.91 -3.29 1.07
N GLN A 67 -3.75 -4.32 1.00
CA GLN A 67 -4.87 -4.50 1.94
C GLN A 67 -4.42 -5.02 3.32
N GLY A 68 -3.14 -5.35 3.51
CA GLY A 68 -2.61 -5.82 4.78
C GLY A 68 -2.98 -7.26 5.14
N ILE A 69 -3.49 -8.06 4.20
CA ILE A 69 -3.99 -9.44 4.42
C ILE A 69 -2.97 -10.54 4.05
N CYS A 70 -1.72 -10.15 3.77
CA CYS A 70 -0.59 -11.06 3.55
C CYS A 70 0.30 -11.09 4.80
N CYS A 71 0.53 -12.27 5.38
CA CYS A 71 1.30 -12.48 6.61
C CYS A 71 2.64 -13.16 6.31
N ARG A 72 3.74 -12.57 6.79
CA ARG A 72 5.13 -13.08 6.65
C ARG A 72 5.89 -13.04 7.98
N ILE A 73 5.23 -13.46 9.06
CA ILE A 73 5.78 -13.35 10.43
C ILE A 73 6.64 -14.54 10.82
N CYS A 74 6.30 -15.73 10.34
CA CYS A 74 7.00 -16.97 10.65
C CYS A 74 7.31 -17.75 9.36
N PHE A 75 8.10 -18.81 9.51
CA PHE A 75 8.57 -19.66 8.41
C PHE A 75 7.50 -20.55 7.77
N ALA A 76 6.31 -20.69 8.38
CA ALA A 76 5.20 -21.42 7.77
C ALA A 76 4.50 -20.62 6.66
N GLY A 77 4.71 -19.29 6.61
CA GLY A 77 4.15 -18.42 5.57
C GLY A 77 4.95 -18.45 4.25
N PRO A 78 4.61 -17.59 3.27
CA PRO A 78 3.63 -16.50 3.34
C PRO A 78 2.18 -16.99 3.34
N CYS A 79 1.39 -16.54 4.31
CA CYS A 79 -0.05 -16.75 4.32
C CYS A 79 -0.77 -15.56 3.66
N ARG A 80 -1.88 -15.80 2.97
CA ARG A 80 -2.81 -14.74 2.53
C ARG A 80 -4.25 -15.18 2.75
N ILE A 81 -5.12 -14.25 3.13
CA ILE A 81 -6.55 -14.50 3.22
C ILE A 81 -7.12 -14.61 1.80
N LYS A 82 -7.69 -15.78 1.47
CA LYS A 82 -8.21 -16.11 0.13
C LYS A 82 -9.72 -15.93 0.00
N GLY A 83 -10.44 -15.90 1.12
CA GLY A 83 -11.89 -15.73 1.18
C GLY A 83 -12.34 -15.36 2.58
N LEU A 84 -13.62 -15.03 2.75
CA LEU A 84 -14.19 -14.68 4.05
C LEU A 84 -14.55 -15.92 4.88
N GLU A 85 -14.73 -17.06 4.22
CA GLU A 85 -15.17 -18.31 4.84
C GLU A 85 -14.28 -19.49 4.42
N GLY A 86 -14.44 -20.62 5.11
CA GLY A 86 -13.71 -21.86 4.83
C GLY A 86 -12.24 -21.83 5.26
N PRO A 87 -11.45 -22.86 4.87
CA PRO A 87 -10.07 -23.02 5.33
C PRO A 87 -9.11 -21.93 4.82
N GLY A 88 -9.49 -21.21 3.76
CA GLY A 88 -8.72 -20.08 3.21
C GLY A 88 -8.98 -18.73 3.89
N SER A 89 -9.86 -18.67 4.90
CA SER A 89 -10.20 -17.44 5.64
C SER A 89 -9.24 -17.09 6.76
N MET A 90 -8.24 -17.93 7.00
CA MET A 90 -7.22 -17.78 8.05
C MET A 90 -5.83 -18.11 7.50
N GLY A 91 -4.79 -17.65 8.19
CA GLY A 91 -3.45 -18.18 8.00
C GLY A 91 -3.33 -19.63 8.47
N ILE A 92 -2.23 -20.30 8.10
CA ILE A 92 -1.96 -21.71 8.46
C ILE A 92 -2.05 -21.93 9.98
N CYS A 93 -1.62 -20.95 10.79
CA CYS A 93 -1.71 -21.01 12.25
C CYS A 93 -3.08 -20.62 12.84
N GLY A 94 -4.11 -20.41 12.02
CA GLY A 94 -5.44 -19.97 12.46
C GLY A 94 -5.59 -18.45 12.64
N ALA A 95 -4.56 -17.65 12.34
CA ALA A 95 -4.67 -16.19 12.43
C ALA A 95 -5.69 -15.65 11.40
N ARG A 96 -6.75 -15.01 11.89
CA ARG A 96 -7.76 -14.33 11.05
C ARG A 96 -7.23 -13.05 10.41
N ASP A 97 -7.99 -12.55 9.44
CA ASP A 97 -7.73 -11.33 8.69
C ASP A 97 -7.42 -10.12 9.59
N TYR A 98 -8.22 -9.84 10.61
CA TYR A 98 -8.01 -8.70 11.53
C TYR A 98 -6.67 -8.80 12.27
N THR A 99 -6.26 -10.00 12.70
CA THR A 99 -4.97 -10.21 13.38
C THR A 99 -3.82 -9.95 12.41
N ILE A 100 -3.93 -10.43 11.17
CA ILE A 100 -2.91 -10.23 10.13
C ILE A 100 -2.79 -8.74 9.77
N VAL A 101 -3.91 -8.05 9.59
CA VAL A 101 -3.96 -6.60 9.33
C VAL A 101 -3.30 -5.83 10.49
N ALA A 102 -3.69 -6.12 11.74
CA ALA A 102 -3.13 -5.47 12.92
C ALA A 102 -1.60 -5.66 13.02
N ARG A 103 -1.11 -6.88 12.78
CA ARG A 103 0.34 -7.17 12.79
C ARG A 103 1.11 -6.37 11.74
N ASN A 104 0.56 -6.24 10.54
CA ASN A 104 1.20 -5.51 9.46
C ASN A 104 1.22 -3.99 9.76
N ALA A 105 0.13 -3.43 10.27
CA ALA A 105 0.07 -2.03 10.69
C ALA A 105 1.02 -1.73 11.85
N ILE A 106 1.02 -2.56 12.89
CA ILE A 106 1.89 -2.37 14.08
C ILE A 106 3.36 -2.42 13.71
N ARG A 107 3.79 -3.26 12.77
CA ARG A 107 5.19 -3.30 12.33
C ARG A 107 5.63 -2.00 11.66
N MET A 108 4.77 -1.36 10.87
CA MET A 108 5.06 -0.04 10.29
C MET A 108 5.18 1.04 11.38
N MET A 109 4.25 1.03 12.35
CA MET A 109 4.28 1.95 13.49
C MET A 109 5.51 1.75 14.37
N ALA A 110 5.85 0.50 14.69
CA ALA A 110 7.01 0.16 15.50
C ALA A 110 8.33 0.57 14.83
N GLY A 111 8.46 0.39 13.51
CA GLY A 111 9.63 0.85 12.76
C GLY A 111 9.79 2.38 12.79
N GLY A 112 8.67 3.12 12.73
CA GLY A 112 8.68 4.57 12.91
C GLY A 112 9.01 4.99 14.34
N ALA A 113 8.43 4.33 15.34
CA ALA A 113 8.68 4.61 16.75
C ALA A 113 10.13 4.32 17.14
N SER A 114 10.73 3.23 16.66
CA SER A 114 12.13 2.93 16.91
C SER A 114 13.06 3.98 16.30
N ALA A 115 12.74 4.50 15.10
CA ALA A 115 13.55 5.54 14.46
C ALA A 115 13.47 6.92 15.15
N HIS A 116 12.40 7.20 15.90
CA HIS A 116 12.30 8.41 16.74
C HIS A 116 12.87 8.22 18.14
N SER A 117 13.07 6.96 18.56
CA SER A 117 13.56 6.63 19.89
C SER A 117 15.09 6.59 19.97
N ASP A 118 15.76 6.30 18.85
CA ASP A 118 17.21 6.37 18.69
C ASP A 118 17.62 7.82 18.40
#